data_AF-A0A819P749-F1
#
_entry.id   AF-A0A819P749-F1
#
_cell.length_a   1.000
_cell.length_b   1.000
_cell.length_c   1.000
_cell.angle_alpha   90.00
_cell.angle_beta   90.00
_cell.angle_gamma   90.00
#
_symmetry.space_group_name_H-M   'P 1'
#
loop_
_entity.id
_entity.type
_entity.pdbx_description
1 polymer ?
#
loop_
_entity_poly.entity_id
_entity_poly.type
_entity_poly.pdbx_seq_one_letter_code
_entity_poly.pdbx_strand_id
1 'polypeptide(L)'
;FIGVLDPPSNSGGNRQRFKENMILVSGLPLDISEEHLLDKLWKVFSTVGNIKINQETKGASIDLFRKIDNKPPLNGTATITFEREESVVKAIEKYNGELE
;
A
#
# COMPACT_ATOMS: atom_id res chain seq x y z
N PHE A 1 9.26 6.71 -9.42
CA PHE A 1 7.87 7.23 -9.48
C PHE A 1 7.00 6.33 -8.63
N ILE A 2 6.38 6.84 -7.57
CA ILE A 2 5.45 6.08 -6.74
C ILE A 2 4.03 6.51 -7.14
N GLY A 3 3.25 5.60 -7.72
CA GLY A 3 1.87 5.86 -8.11
C GLY A 3 0.91 5.30 -7.06
N VAL A 4 0.04 6.14 -6.51
CA VAL A 4 -1.02 5.73 -5.58
C VAL A 4 -2.35 5.66 -6.32
N LEU A 5 -3.02 4.51 -6.29
CA LEU A 5 -4.26 4.25 -7.01
C LEU A 5 -5.35 3.80 -6.03
N ASP A 6 -6.60 4.13 -6.38
CA ASP A 6 -7.77 3.48 -5.79
C ASP A 6 -7.72 1.99 -6.14
N PRO A 7 -7.89 1.08 -5.17
CA PRO A 7 -7.93 -0.33 -5.48
C PRO A 7 -9.18 -0.63 -6.33
N PRO A 8 -9.10 -1.54 -7.32
CA PRO A 8 -10.25 -1.83 -8.17
C PRO A 8 -11.45 -2.31 -7.32
N SER A 9 -12.53 -1.51 -7.34
CA SER A 9 -13.83 -1.86 -6.76
C SER A 9 -14.33 -3.17 -7.38
N ASN A 10 -14.30 -4.24 -6.58
CA ASN A 10 -14.35 -5.63 -7.07
C ASN A 10 -15.80 -6.06 -7.43
N SER A 11 -16.15 -5.99 -8.71
CA SER A 11 -17.26 -6.74 -9.29
C SER A 11 -16.76 -8.06 -9.88
N GLY A 12 -16.62 -9.08 -9.03
CA GLY A 12 -16.60 -10.48 -9.49
C GLY A 12 -15.43 -11.33 -9.01
N GLY A 13 -15.75 -12.34 -8.20
CA GLY A 13 -15.10 -13.65 -8.22
C GLY A 13 -13.63 -13.72 -7.77
N ASN A 14 -13.43 -14.12 -6.52
CA ASN A 14 -12.19 -14.68 -5.95
C ASN A 14 -11.21 -13.71 -5.23
N ARG A 15 -11.58 -13.40 -3.97
CA ARG A 15 -10.74 -13.30 -2.77
C ARG A 15 -9.44 -12.46 -2.78
N GLN A 16 -9.53 -11.20 -3.20
CA GLN A 16 -8.90 -10.12 -2.42
C GLN A 16 -9.93 -9.00 -2.30
N ARG A 17 -10.64 -8.95 -1.16
CA ARG A 17 -11.56 -7.85 -0.86
C ARG A 17 -10.70 -6.64 -0.52
N PHE A 18 -10.49 -5.78 -1.50
CA PHE A 18 -9.99 -4.44 -1.26
C PHE A 18 -11.00 -3.73 -0.36
N LYS A 19 -10.52 -3.17 0.74
CA LYS A 19 -11.37 -2.46 1.70
C LYS A 19 -11.44 -0.99 1.29
N GLU A 20 -12.54 -0.32 1.61
CA GLU A 20 -12.79 1.09 1.30
C GLU A 20 -11.69 2.01 1.88
N ASN A 21 -11.04 1.56 2.97
CA ASN A 21 -9.94 2.25 3.64
C ASN A 21 -8.53 1.80 3.16
N MET A 22 -8.38 1.36 1.91
CA MET A 22 -7.12 0.80 1.39
C MET A 22 -6.66 1.52 0.13
N ILE A 23 -5.35 1.72 -0.02
CA ILE A 23 -4.73 2.23 -1.25
C ILE A 23 -3.79 1.20 -1.86
N LEU A 24 -3.62 1.27 -3.19
CA LEU A 24 -2.59 0.56 -3.92
C LEU A 24 -1.43 1.53 -4.21
N VAL A 25 -0.21 1.14 -3.84
CA VAL A 25 1.01 1.90 -4.09
C VAL A 25 1.86 1.11 -5.07
N SER A 26 2.29 1.72 -6.16
CA SER A 26 3.07 1.08 -7.22
C SER A 26 4.35 1.86 -7.52
N GLY A 27 5.33 1.23 -8.18
CA GLY A 27 6.60 1.86 -8.54
C GLY A 27 7.59 2.00 -7.37
N LEU A 28 7.50 1.09 -6.40
CA LEU A 28 8.38 1.02 -5.26
C LEU A 28 9.79 0.57 -5.66
N PRO A 29 10.86 1.13 -5.04
CA PRO A 29 12.22 0.73 -5.31
C PRO A 29 12.44 -0.74 -4.93
N LEU A 30 12.97 -1.52 -5.87
CA LEU A 30 13.23 -2.96 -5.69
C LEU A 30 14.62 -3.25 -5.12
N ASP A 31 15.52 -2.27 -5.16
CA ASP A 31 16.91 -2.37 -4.69
C ASP A 31 17.06 -2.22 -3.17
N ILE A 32 15.96 -2.01 -2.43
CA ILE A 32 16.00 -1.87 -0.97
C ILE A 32 15.34 -3.07 -0.27
N SER A 33 15.81 -3.38 0.93
CA SER A 33 15.26 -4.46 1.76
C SER A 33 13.79 -4.20 2.12
N GLU A 34 13.02 -5.30 2.25
CA GLU A 34 11.60 -5.29 2.60
C GLU A 34 11.32 -4.43 3.85
N GLU A 35 12.11 -4.61 4.91
CA GLU A 35 11.99 -3.87 6.17
C GLU A 35 12.16 -2.35 5.99
N HIS A 36 13.09 -1.95 5.13
CA HIS A 36 13.37 -0.54 4.86
C HIS A 36 12.25 0.10 4.02
N LEU A 37 11.68 -0.68 3.09
CA LEU A 37 10.53 -0.25 2.31
C LEU A 37 9.30 -0.06 3.20
N LEU A 38 9.04 -1.00 4.12
CA LEU A 38 7.94 -0.93 5.09
C LEU A 38 8.07 0.30 6.00
N ASP A 39 9.25 0.56 6.59
CA ASP A 39 9.49 1.73 7.43
C ASP A 39 9.26 3.04 6.66
N LYS A 40 9.72 3.11 5.40
CA LYS A 40 9.55 4.30 4.55
C LYS A 40 8.07 4.52 4.20
N LEU A 41 7.36 3.48 3.79
CA LEU A 41 5.93 3.57 3.49
C LEU A 41 5.15 3.98 4.73
N TRP A 42 5.44 3.38 5.88
CA TRP A 42 4.81 3.75 7.13
C TRP A 42 5.03 5.24 7.42
N LYS A 43 6.28 5.73 7.43
CA LYS A 43 6.57 7.14 7.72
C LYS A 43 5.86 8.10 6.76
N VAL A 44 5.86 7.80 5.46
CA VAL A 44 5.23 8.65 4.44
C VAL A 44 3.71 8.71 4.62
N PHE A 45 3.07 7.54 4.73
CA PHE A 45 1.61 7.47 4.77
C PHE A 45 1.02 7.77 6.15
N SER A 46 1.79 7.63 7.23
CA SER A 46 1.40 8.12 8.55
C SER A 46 1.25 9.64 8.64
N THR A 47 1.85 10.40 7.71
CA THR A 47 1.59 11.86 7.62
C THR A 47 0.20 12.19 7.11
N VAL A 48 -0.45 11.23 6.44
CA VAL A 48 -1.79 11.41 5.87
C VAL A 48 -2.87 10.96 6.84
N GLY A 49 -2.60 9.87 7.56
CA GLY A 49 -3.49 9.36 8.59
C GLY A 49 -2.97 8.09 9.24
N ASN A 50 -3.69 7.58 10.23
CA ASN A 50 -3.29 6.37 10.92
C ASN A 50 -3.41 5.15 10.00
N ILE A 51 -2.29 4.44 9.84
CA ILE A 51 -2.27 3.14 9.17
C ILE A 51 -2.83 2.11 10.14
N LYS A 52 -3.74 1.27 9.66
CA LYS A 52 -4.33 0.20 10.47
C LYS A 52 -3.25 -0.73 10.95
N ILE A 53 -3.28 -1.08 12.23
CA ILE A 53 -2.36 -2.09 12.79
C ILE A 53 -3.02 -3.45 12.66
N ASN A 54 -2.31 -4.42 12.08
CA ASN A 54 -2.75 -5.80 12.06
C ASN A 54 -2.58 -6.40 13.47
N GLN A 55 -3.65 -6.92 14.04
CA GLN A 55 -3.63 -7.46 15.40
C GLN A 55 -2.80 -8.74 15.53
N GLU A 56 -2.66 -9.50 14.44
CA GLU A 56 -1.91 -10.76 14.38
C GLU A 56 -0.40 -10.52 14.35
N THR A 57 0.06 -9.62 13.48
CA THR A 57 1.50 -9.32 13.32
C THR A 57 1.96 -8.17 14.21
N LYS A 58 1.04 -7.45 14.87
CA LYS A 58 1.27 -6.19 15.59
C LYS A 58 1.93 -5.09 14.76
N GLY A 59 2.03 -5.29 13.43
CA GLY A 59 2.65 -4.36 12.49
C GLY A 59 1.61 -3.53 11.74
N ALA A 60 2.06 -2.46 11.10
CA ALA A 60 1.25 -1.70 10.16
C ALA A 60 0.73 -2.63 9.05
N SER A 61 -0.53 -2.45 8.66
CA SER A 61 -1.23 -3.24 7.63
C SER A 61 -0.77 -2.80 6.24
N ILE A 62 0.47 -3.17 5.92
CA ILE A 62 1.14 -2.91 4.65
C ILE A 62 1.52 -4.26 4.04
N ASP A 63 0.87 -4.60 2.93
CA ASP A 63 1.14 -5.86 2.22
C ASP A 63 1.92 -5.57 0.94
N LEU A 64 3.16 -6.06 0.88
CA LEU A 64 4.02 -5.96 -0.29
C LEU A 64 3.73 -7.12 -1.24
N PHE A 65 3.42 -6.82 -2.50
CA PHE A 65 3.20 -7.85 -3.48
C PHE A 65 4.53 -8.39 -4.03
N ARG A 66 4.57 -9.71 -4.18
CA ARG A 66 5.69 -10.44 -4.78
C ARG A 66 5.29 -10.90 -6.18
N LYS A 67 6.26 -11.06 -7.07
CA LYS A 67 5.98 -11.70 -8.36
C LYS A 67 5.46 -13.12 -8.11
N ILE A 68 4.45 -13.53 -8.88
CA ILE A 68 3.73 -14.81 -8.77
C ILE A 68 4.65 -16.04 -8.77
N ASP A 69 5.91 -15.89 -9.20
CA ASP A 69 6.93 -16.94 -9.20
C ASP A 69 7.56 -17.25 -7.83
N ASN A 70 7.06 -16.66 -6.72
CA ASN A 70 7.45 -16.95 -5.32
C ASN A 70 8.97 -16.88 -5.01
N LYS A 71 9.75 -16.28 -5.90
CA LYS A 71 11.15 -15.91 -5.66
C LYS A 71 11.25 -14.39 -5.56
N PRO A 72 12.18 -13.86 -4.75
CA PRO A 72 12.57 -12.46 -4.87
C PRO A 72 12.85 -12.16 -6.35
N PRO A 73 12.34 -11.04 -6.91
CA PRO A 73 12.09 -9.76 -6.22
C PRO A 73 10.61 -9.39 -6.02
N LEU A 74 10.39 -8.39 -5.16
CA LEU A 74 9.13 -7.66 -5.03
C LEU A 74 8.65 -7.19 -6.42
N ASN A 75 7.34 -7.12 -6.64
CA ASN A 75 6.81 -6.64 -7.92
C ASN A 75 6.78 -5.10 -8.02
N GLY A 76 7.20 -4.40 -6.95
CA GLY A 76 7.21 -2.95 -6.87
C GLY A 76 5.86 -2.36 -6.46
N THR A 77 4.94 -3.21 -5.99
CA THR A 77 3.60 -2.81 -5.58
C THR A 77 3.36 -3.20 -4.12
N ALA A 78 2.66 -2.35 -3.40
CA ALA A 78 2.21 -2.55 -2.04
C ALA A 78 0.75 -2.13 -1.90
N THR A 79 0.11 -2.63 -0.86
CA THR A 79 -1.17 -2.07 -0.39
C THR A 79 -1.00 -1.53 1.00
N ILE A 80 -1.72 -0.46 1.29
CA ILE A 80 -1.70 0.16 2.62
C ILE A 80 -3.15 0.31 3.06
N THR A 81 -3.46 -0.23 4.23
CA THR A 81 -4.79 -0.09 4.83
C THR A 81 -4.75 0.94 5.95
N PHE A 82 -5.55 1.98 5.85
CA PHE A 82 -5.72 3.00 6.88
C PHE A 82 -6.78 2.62 7.90
N GLU A 83 -6.81 3.29 9.05
CA GLU A 83 -7.93 3.14 9.99
C GLU A 83 -9.23 3.76 9.48
N ARG A 84 -9.12 4.79 8.63
CA ARG A 84 -10.26 5.58 8.12
C ARG A 84 -10.16 5.78 6.61
N GLU A 85 -11.32 5.85 5.95
CA GLU A 85 -11.45 6.11 4.52
C GLU A 85 -11.01 7.53 4.12
N GLU A 86 -11.22 8.54 4.98
CA GLU A 86 -10.73 9.91 4.73
C GLU A 86 -9.22 9.98 4.45
N SER A 87 -8.45 9.06 5.04
CA SER A 87 -7.00 8.97 4.85
C SER A 87 -6.65 8.43 3.45
N VAL A 88 -7.51 7.60 2.86
CA VAL A 88 -7.36 7.10 1.49
C VAL A 88 -7.47 8.25 0.51
N VAL A 89 -8.54 9.05 0.63
CA VAL A 89 -8.77 10.22 -0.26
C VAL A 89 -7.58 11.18 -0.18
N LYS A 90 -7.14 11.55 1.03
CA LYS A 90 -5.98 12.42 1.22
C LYS A 90 -4.68 11.81 0.68
N ALA A 91 -4.50 10.50 0.78
CA ALA A 91 -3.30 9.82 0.29
C ALA A 91 -3.27 9.78 -1.23
N ILE A 92 -4.42 9.52 -1.84
CA ILE A 92 -4.61 9.62 -3.29
C ILE A 92 -4.38 11.06 -3.70
N GLU A 93 -5.10 12.06 -3.19
CA GLU A 93 -4.91 13.46 -3.60
C GLU A 93 -3.46 13.96 -3.47
N LYS A 94 -2.73 13.51 -2.43
CA LYS A 94 -1.35 13.93 -2.17
C LYS A 94 -0.30 13.18 -3.01
N TYR A 95 -0.56 11.94 -3.39
CA TYR A 95 0.45 11.07 -4.03
C TYR A 95 -0.01 10.44 -5.36
N ASN A 96 -1.26 10.65 -5.77
CA ASN A 96 -1.82 10.32 -7.07
C ASN A 96 -1.73 11.57 -7.96
N GLY A 97 -0.59 11.74 -8.62
CA GLY A 97 -0.38 12.83 -9.57
C GLY A 97 0.90 13.64 -9.38
N GLU A 98 1.55 13.55 -8.22
CA GLU A 98 2.86 14.20 -8.01
C GLU A 98 4.00 13.17 -7.95
N LEU A 99 4.59 12.94 -9.11
CA LEU A 99 6.04 12.94 -9.31
C LEU A 99 6.22 13.28 -10.80
N GLU A 100 6.20 14.58 -11.12
CA GLU A 100 6.98 15.09 -12.26
C GLU A 100 8.48 14.96 -11.95
#